data_AF-A0A952R9X7-F1
#
_entry.id   AF-A0A952R9X7-F1
#
_cell.length_a   1.000
_cell.length_b   1.000
_cell.length_c   1.000
_cell.angle_alpha   90.00
_cell.angle_beta   90.00
_cell.angle_gamma   90.00
#
_symmetry.space_group_name_H-M   'P 1'
#
loop_
_entity.id
_entity.type
_entity.pdbx_description
1 polymer ?
#
loop_
_entity_poly.entity_id
_entity_poly.type
_entity_poly.pdbx_seq_one_letter_code
_entity_poly.pdbx_strand_id
1 'polypeptide(L)'
;MRHAERALSPMIVAALACALGACESPTAKPPAASLARSDVPDSQLSVLTERVAFERHRVEQRLRGDWELPQNPKDRSCTDLASGDLAKDTLVLDVTDARPDGRQLFSLDLTNELTSSDLQALEPLYRPGTAAKARRELMSTKAAEEALSKLSELAERRYAAVFHVTHLAAPKLFHDPKKRFPEWSPGWMMGWLAIHDLGETDALCQLRIEVRSDTRDAPRERRLRETTQRALLRALAARFHDAGERAQAKLGAGLTWPHARSDREPLAAAP
;
A
#
# COMPACT_ATOMS: atom_id res chain seq x y z
N MET A 1 -10.56 54.51 -21.16
CA MET A 1 -9.66 55.63 -20.80
C MET A 1 -8.95 55.23 -19.51
N ARG A 2 -7.60 55.29 -19.41
CA ARG A 2 -6.79 56.43 -18.90
C ARG A 2 -7.31 56.91 -17.52
N HIS A 3 -6.57 56.97 -16.41
CA HIS A 3 -5.14 56.77 -16.04
C HIS A 3 -5.07 55.87 -14.75
N ALA A 4 -4.03 55.16 -14.29
CA ALA A 4 -2.56 55.20 -14.37
C ALA A 4 -1.83 55.92 -13.20
N GLU A 5 -1.29 55.14 -12.25
CA GLU A 5 -0.22 55.42 -11.24
C GLU A 5 0.06 54.09 -10.49
N ARG A 6 1.27 53.59 -10.13
CA ARG A 6 2.61 54.10 -9.70
C ARG A 6 2.59 54.77 -8.32
N ALA A 7 3.45 54.43 -7.34
CA ALA A 7 4.48 53.38 -7.21
C ALA A 7 4.61 52.97 -5.70
N LEU A 8 5.70 52.54 -5.04
CA LEU A 8 7.15 52.36 -5.30
C LEU A 8 7.74 51.37 -4.24
N SER A 9 9.06 51.10 -4.23
CA SER A 9 9.81 50.46 -3.13
C SER A 9 11.27 50.94 -3.16
N PRO A 10 11.90 51.27 -2.01
CA PRO A 10 13.08 50.52 -1.50
C PRO A 10 13.00 50.27 0.03
N MET A 11 13.72 49.34 0.71
CA MET A 11 15.08 48.75 0.61
C MET A 11 16.16 49.52 1.40
N ILE A 12 17.23 48.81 1.84
CA ILE A 12 18.49 49.28 2.48
C ILE A 12 18.34 49.62 3.99
N VAL A 13 19.19 49.28 4.98
CA VAL A 13 20.35 48.37 5.26
C VAL A 13 21.15 49.08 6.38
N ALA A 14 21.61 48.38 7.42
CA ALA A 14 22.87 48.68 8.14
C ALA A 14 23.16 47.64 9.25
N ALA A 15 24.45 47.36 9.48
CA ALA A 15 24.97 46.68 10.67
C ALA A 15 26.40 47.20 10.95
N LEU A 16 26.82 47.35 12.21
CA LEU A 16 28.24 47.53 12.56
C LEU A 16 28.58 47.13 14.01
N ALA A 17 29.88 47.10 14.31
CA ALA A 17 30.53 46.29 15.35
C ALA A 17 30.68 46.95 16.74
N CYS A 18 31.23 46.15 17.67
CA CYS A 18 31.56 46.49 19.05
C CYS A 18 32.86 47.32 19.20
N ALA A 19 33.06 47.98 20.35
CA ALA A 19 34.35 48.06 21.06
C ALA A 19 34.19 48.68 22.47
N LEU A 20 35.21 48.51 23.33
CA LEU A 20 35.38 49.05 24.69
C LEU A 20 34.44 48.45 25.78
N GLY A 21 34.87 48.14 27.00
CA GLY A 21 36.25 48.05 27.50
C GLY A 21 36.38 48.03 29.04
N ALA A 22 37.07 47.01 29.58
CA ALA A 22 37.65 46.89 30.93
C ALA A 22 36.82 46.38 32.14
N CYS A 23 37.58 45.70 33.03
CA CYS A 23 37.38 45.39 34.46
C CYS A 23 36.55 44.18 34.95
N GLU A 24 37.31 43.31 35.64
CA GLU A 24 36.99 42.58 36.89
C GLU A 24 36.16 41.27 36.90
N SER A 25 36.60 40.42 37.81
CA SER A 25 36.11 39.10 38.23
C SER A 25 36.40 39.01 39.75
N PRO A 26 35.83 38.08 40.54
CA PRO A 26 35.11 36.88 40.12
C PRO A 26 33.76 36.65 40.85
N THR A 27 33.02 35.61 40.43
CA THR A 27 32.15 34.87 41.35
C THR A 27 32.12 33.40 40.96
N ALA A 28 32.56 32.51 41.84
CA ALA A 28 32.56 31.07 41.59
C ALA A 28 31.13 30.53 41.61
N LYS A 29 30.61 30.12 40.44
CA LYS A 29 29.35 29.39 40.35
C LYS A 29 29.63 27.93 40.74
N PRO A 30 28.98 27.36 41.77
CA PRO A 30 29.21 25.96 42.13
C PRO A 30 28.81 25.06 40.95
N PRO A 31 29.49 23.90 40.75
CA PRO A 31 29.09 22.96 39.73
C PRO A 31 27.67 22.51 40.02
N ALA A 32 26.76 22.72 39.06
CA ALA A 32 25.40 22.22 39.17
C ALA A 32 25.48 20.70 39.31
N ALA A 33 24.86 20.15 40.36
CA ALA A 33 24.80 18.71 40.55
C ALA A 33 24.20 18.09 39.29
N SER A 34 24.93 17.16 38.67
CA SER A 34 24.39 16.39 37.55
C SER A 34 23.29 15.49 38.09
N LEU A 35 22.06 15.99 38.04
CA LEU A 35 20.86 15.17 38.12
C LEU A 35 20.84 14.30 36.87
N ALA A 36 21.54 13.18 36.96
CA ALA A 36 21.49 12.09 36.00
C ALA A 36 20.07 11.53 35.99
N ARG A 37 19.18 12.18 35.24
CA ARG A 37 17.90 11.61 34.84
C ARG A 37 18.21 10.32 34.10
N SER A 38 17.58 9.24 34.52
CA SER A 38 17.77 7.93 33.91
C SER A 38 16.93 7.85 32.63
N ASP A 39 17.38 8.55 31.59
CA ASP A 39 16.72 8.65 30.27
C ASP A 39 16.91 7.36 29.43
N VAL A 40 16.93 6.22 30.13
CA VAL A 40 17.14 4.86 29.63
C VAL A 40 15.92 4.29 28.88
N PRO A 41 14.65 4.60 29.23
CA PRO A 41 13.50 4.08 28.47
C PRO A 41 13.44 4.57 27.02
N ASP A 42 13.61 5.89 26.81
CA ASP A 42 13.44 6.50 25.49
C ASP A 42 14.59 6.15 24.53
N SER A 43 15.81 5.99 25.05
CA SER A 43 16.96 5.56 24.25
C SER A 43 16.80 4.12 23.72
N GLN A 44 16.24 3.20 24.51
CA GLN A 44 15.93 1.85 24.05
C GLN A 44 14.83 1.82 22.99
N LEU A 45 13.74 2.58 23.20
CA LEU A 45 12.65 2.67 22.22
C LEU A 45 13.10 3.32 20.90
N SER A 46 14.01 4.30 20.97
CA SER A 46 14.64 4.91 19.79
C SER A 46 15.41 3.86 18.96
N VAL A 47 16.34 3.12 19.58
CA VAL A 47 17.13 2.08 18.91
C VAL A 47 16.24 0.99 18.30
N LEU A 48 15.19 0.56 19.01
CA LEU A 48 14.22 -0.40 18.49
C LEU A 48 13.42 0.17 17.29
N THR A 49 13.07 1.46 17.31
CA THR A 49 12.43 2.15 16.19
C THR A 49 13.35 2.23 14.97
N GLU A 50 14.65 2.47 15.16
CA GLU A 50 15.64 2.44 14.07
C GLU A 50 15.74 1.04 13.46
N ARG A 51 15.81 0.00 14.29
CA ARG A 51 15.87 -1.40 13.85
C ARG A 51 14.62 -1.82 13.09
N VAL A 52 13.43 -1.50 13.60
CA VAL A 52 12.15 -1.80 12.90
C VAL A 52 12.07 -1.04 11.57
N ALA A 53 12.53 0.21 11.50
CA ALA A 53 12.55 0.96 10.24
C ALA A 53 13.52 0.33 9.21
N PHE A 54 14.68 -0.15 9.64
CA PHE A 54 15.63 -0.87 8.80
C PHE A 54 15.08 -2.20 8.30
N GLU A 55 14.57 -3.05 9.20
CA GLU A 55 14.03 -4.36 8.83
C GLU A 55 12.78 -4.22 7.94
N ARG A 56 11.92 -3.22 8.22
CA ARG A 56 10.81 -2.88 7.32
C ARG A 56 11.30 -2.48 5.93
N HIS A 57 12.32 -1.64 5.83
CA HIS A 57 12.87 -1.25 4.54
C HIS A 57 13.48 -2.45 3.79
N ARG A 58 14.21 -3.33 4.48
CA ARG A 58 14.76 -4.58 3.94
C ARG A 58 13.67 -5.52 3.40
N VAL A 59 12.59 -5.72 4.16
CA VAL A 59 11.41 -6.49 3.69
C VAL A 59 10.75 -5.78 2.51
N GLU A 60 10.54 -4.46 2.58
CA GLU A 60 9.99 -3.67 1.46
C GLU A 60 10.83 -3.73 0.18
N GLN A 61 12.16 -3.93 0.25
CA GLN A 61 12.96 -4.18 -0.96
C GLN A 61 12.85 -5.63 -1.43
N ARG A 62 12.89 -6.63 -0.53
CA ARG A 62 12.72 -8.06 -0.89
C ARG A 62 11.37 -8.34 -1.54
N LEU A 63 10.31 -7.62 -1.14
CA LEU A 63 8.96 -7.78 -1.66
C LEU A 63 8.68 -6.95 -2.93
N ARG A 64 9.61 -6.13 -3.41
CA ARG A 64 9.50 -5.44 -4.71
C ARG A 64 10.23 -6.26 -5.78
N GLY A 65 9.49 -7.10 -6.49
CA GLY A 65 10.01 -7.78 -7.68
C GLY A 65 9.61 -7.04 -8.95
N ASP A 66 10.52 -6.93 -9.91
CA ASP A 66 10.20 -6.58 -11.30
C ASP A 66 9.64 -7.83 -12.02
N TRP A 67 8.47 -8.30 -11.57
CA TRP A 67 7.84 -9.51 -12.11
C TRP A 67 7.23 -9.26 -13.49
N GLU A 68 7.65 -10.03 -14.49
CA GLU A 68 7.15 -9.91 -15.86
C GLU A 68 6.11 -10.99 -16.20
N LEU A 69 5.13 -10.62 -17.02
CA LEU A 69 4.24 -11.58 -17.69
C LEU A 69 4.89 -11.98 -19.03
N PRO A 70 5.21 -13.26 -19.28
CA PRO A 70 5.82 -13.67 -20.54
C PRO A 70 4.91 -13.35 -21.73
N GLN A 71 5.49 -12.88 -22.85
CA GLN A 71 4.76 -12.33 -24.02
C GLN A 71 3.65 -13.23 -24.59
N ASN A 72 3.78 -14.55 -24.43
CA ASN A 72 2.77 -15.54 -24.84
C ASN A 72 2.37 -16.39 -23.62
N PRO A 73 1.58 -15.83 -22.69
CA PRO A 73 1.26 -16.49 -21.43
C PRO A 73 0.31 -17.67 -21.66
N LYS A 74 0.52 -18.76 -20.92
CA LYS A 74 -0.21 -20.03 -21.04
C LYS A 74 -0.48 -20.60 -19.66
N ASP A 75 -1.63 -21.25 -19.48
CA ASP A 75 -1.96 -21.94 -18.23
C ASP A 75 -0.93 -23.04 -17.94
N ARG A 76 -0.28 -22.97 -16.77
CA ARG A 76 0.74 -23.92 -16.30
C ARG A 76 0.61 -24.08 -14.78
N SER A 77 0.24 -25.28 -14.33
CA SER A 77 0.28 -25.63 -12.90
C SER A 77 1.71 -25.64 -12.37
N CYS A 78 1.85 -25.49 -11.07
CA CYS A 78 3.12 -25.68 -10.37
C CYS A 78 3.44 -27.19 -10.27
N THR A 79 4.72 -27.52 -10.13
CA THR A 79 5.14 -28.70 -9.37
C THR A 79 4.88 -28.47 -7.88
N ASP A 80 5.12 -29.46 -7.02
CA ASP A 80 5.00 -29.26 -5.56
C ASP A 80 5.99 -28.18 -5.07
N LEU A 81 5.46 -27.00 -4.73
CA LEU A 81 6.21 -25.85 -4.21
C LEU A 81 6.18 -25.77 -2.67
N ALA A 82 5.21 -26.41 -2.03
CA ALA A 82 5.04 -26.37 -0.59
C ALA A 82 6.17 -27.12 0.13
N SER A 83 6.79 -26.44 1.08
CA SER A 83 7.83 -26.99 1.96
C SER A 83 7.27 -27.71 3.19
N GLY A 84 5.98 -27.50 3.50
CA GLY A 84 5.36 -27.92 4.75
C GLY A 84 5.54 -26.92 5.90
N ASP A 85 6.19 -25.78 5.62
CA ASP A 85 6.40 -24.69 6.56
C ASP A 85 5.48 -23.51 6.22
N LEU A 86 4.47 -23.30 7.05
CA LEU A 86 3.44 -22.28 6.85
C LEU A 86 4.00 -20.87 6.69
N ALA A 87 5.12 -20.53 7.34
CA ALA A 87 5.72 -19.20 7.22
C ALA A 87 6.34 -18.98 5.81
N LYS A 88 6.87 -20.04 5.20
CA LYS A 88 7.51 -20.02 3.88
C LYS A 88 6.50 -20.18 2.75
N ASP A 89 5.50 -21.04 2.98
CA ASP A 89 4.45 -21.44 2.03
C ASP A 89 3.27 -20.44 1.97
N THR A 90 3.20 -19.48 2.90
CA THR A 90 2.25 -18.36 2.80
C THR A 90 2.68 -17.37 1.73
N LEU A 91 1.77 -17.05 0.81
CA LEU A 91 2.02 -16.16 -0.32
C LEU A 91 2.05 -14.68 0.11
N VAL A 92 2.78 -13.86 -0.63
CA VAL A 92 2.60 -12.40 -0.70
C VAL A 92 1.72 -12.10 -1.92
N LEU A 93 0.76 -11.17 -1.83
CA LEU A 93 -0.07 -10.81 -2.99
C LEU A 93 0.37 -9.45 -3.54
N ASP A 94 0.59 -9.38 -4.85
CA ASP A 94 0.83 -8.10 -5.54
C ASP A 94 0.06 -8.01 -6.87
N VAL A 95 0.06 -6.85 -7.53
CA VAL A 95 -0.70 -6.58 -8.76
C VAL A 95 0.07 -5.70 -9.74
N THR A 96 0.40 -6.28 -10.90
CA THR A 96 1.12 -5.60 -11.98
C THR A 96 0.16 -5.19 -13.08
N ASP A 97 0.25 -3.93 -13.51
CA ASP A 97 -0.53 -3.40 -14.63
C ASP A 97 0.07 -3.81 -15.98
N ALA A 98 -0.30 -5.00 -16.45
CA ALA A 98 0.15 -5.58 -17.71
C ALA A 98 -0.71 -5.15 -18.93
N ARG A 99 -1.41 -4.01 -18.85
CA ARG A 99 -2.25 -3.47 -19.94
C ARG A 99 -1.38 -2.75 -21.00
N PRO A 100 -1.61 -2.98 -22.30
CA PRO A 100 -0.89 -2.26 -23.36
C PRO A 100 -1.30 -0.78 -23.52
N ASP A 101 -2.46 -0.37 -22.99
CA ASP A 101 -2.92 1.02 -22.99
C ASP A 101 -2.70 1.71 -21.63
N GLY A 102 -1.47 2.17 -21.40
CA GLY A 102 -1.09 2.92 -20.20
C GLY A 102 -1.71 4.32 -20.06
N ARG A 103 -2.59 4.76 -20.99
CA ARG A 103 -3.25 6.08 -20.93
C ARG A 103 -4.23 6.22 -19.75
N GLN A 104 -4.72 5.10 -19.23
CA GLN A 104 -5.62 5.06 -18.09
C GLN A 104 -4.86 4.46 -16.91
N LEU A 105 -4.42 5.29 -15.97
CA LEU A 105 -3.77 4.85 -14.72
C LEU A 105 -4.55 3.71 -14.05
N PHE A 106 -3.85 2.69 -13.57
CA PHE A 106 -4.47 1.66 -12.74
C PHE A 106 -5.02 2.31 -11.46
N SER A 107 -6.21 1.89 -11.02
CA SER A 107 -6.89 2.55 -9.91
C SER A 107 -6.26 2.13 -8.58
N LEU A 108 -5.91 3.10 -7.74
CA LEU A 108 -5.40 2.84 -6.39
C LEU A 108 -6.40 2.07 -5.51
N ASP A 109 -7.72 2.21 -5.74
CA ASP A 109 -8.73 1.34 -5.14
C ASP A 109 -8.53 -0.13 -5.55
N LEU A 110 -8.20 -0.42 -6.81
CA LEU A 110 -7.91 -1.79 -7.26
C LEU A 110 -6.59 -2.31 -6.67
N THR A 111 -5.53 -1.50 -6.63
CA THR A 111 -4.25 -1.88 -6.02
C THR A 111 -4.43 -2.27 -4.54
N ASN A 112 -5.16 -1.45 -3.78
CA ASN A 112 -5.37 -1.69 -2.34
C ASN A 112 -6.29 -2.88 -2.02
N GLU A 113 -7.06 -3.39 -2.99
CA GLU A 113 -7.96 -4.54 -2.84
C GLU A 113 -7.37 -5.85 -3.40
N LEU A 114 -6.24 -5.76 -4.14
CA LEU A 114 -5.57 -6.91 -4.77
C LEU A 114 -4.17 -7.20 -4.22
N THR A 115 -3.50 -6.23 -3.60
CA THR A 115 -2.23 -6.42 -2.87
C THR A 115 -2.47 -6.90 -1.44
N SER A 116 -1.54 -7.64 -0.85
CA SER A 116 -1.67 -8.09 0.54
C SER A 116 -1.32 -6.95 1.50
N SER A 117 -2.21 -6.68 2.47
CA SER A 117 -2.03 -5.56 3.39
C SER A 117 -1.06 -5.85 4.55
N ASP A 118 -0.08 -6.74 4.34
CA ASP A 118 0.84 -7.28 5.34
C ASP A 118 1.62 -6.17 6.06
N LEU A 119 2.32 -5.33 5.30
CA LEU A 119 3.07 -4.18 5.83
C LEU A 119 2.14 -3.07 6.35
N GLN A 120 0.86 -3.09 5.99
CA GLN A 120 -0.15 -2.18 6.54
C GLN A 120 -0.65 -2.64 7.92
N ALA A 121 -0.52 -3.93 8.26
CA ALA A 121 -0.82 -4.47 9.60
C ALA A 121 0.22 -4.06 10.67
N LEU A 122 1.28 -3.34 10.27
CA LEU A 122 2.24 -2.67 11.15
C LEU A 122 1.81 -1.24 11.50
N GLU A 123 0.94 -0.59 10.72
CA GLU A 123 0.57 0.82 10.92
C GLU A 123 -0.02 1.11 12.31
N PRO A 124 -0.86 0.24 12.92
CA PRO A 124 -1.37 0.44 14.28
C PRO A 124 -0.32 0.39 15.40
N LEU A 125 0.93 -0.02 15.11
CA LEU A 125 2.03 -0.09 16.08
C LEU A 125 2.81 1.23 16.19
N TYR A 126 2.60 2.14 15.24
CA TYR A 126 3.22 3.47 15.21
C TYR A 126 2.31 4.54 15.82
N ARG A 127 2.93 5.60 16.36
CA ARG A 127 2.22 6.81 16.81
C ARG A 127 1.55 7.49 15.59
N PRO A 128 0.29 7.95 15.70
CA PRO A 128 -0.37 8.72 14.63
C PRO A 128 0.45 9.96 14.24
N GLY A 129 0.97 9.98 13.01
CA GLY A 129 1.85 11.04 12.55
C GLY A 129 1.11 12.37 12.33
N THR A 130 1.44 13.39 13.12
CA THR A 130 0.85 14.74 13.02
C THR A 130 1.41 15.58 11.87
N ALA A 131 2.49 15.13 11.21
CA ALA A 131 3.10 15.80 10.06
C ALA A 131 3.58 14.79 9.02
N ALA A 132 3.33 15.07 7.74
CA ALA A 132 3.63 14.19 6.59
C ALA A 132 5.14 13.92 6.30
N LYS A 133 6.04 14.37 7.18
CA LYS A 133 7.49 14.10 7.14
C LYS A 133 8.06 13.69 8.50
N ALA A 134 7.22 13.44 9.51
CA ALA A 134 7.68 12.96 10.80
C ALA A 134 8.26 11.53 10.67
N ARG A 135 9.31 11.22 11.44
CA ARG A 135 9.80 9.84 11.56
C ARG A 135 8.68 9.01 12.20
N ARG A 136 8.41 7.82 11.65
CA ARG A 136 7.42 6.89 12.22
C ARG A 136 7.95 6.29 13.52
N GLU A 137 7.54 6.87 14.64
CA GLU A 137 7.86 6.40 15.99
C GLU A 137 6.93 5.26 16.42
N LEU A 138 7.46 4.26 17.11
CA LEU A 138 6.66 3.17 17.68
C LEU A 138 6.01 3.60 19.00
N MET A 139 4.84 3.03 19.30
CA MET A 139 4.10 3.39 20.52
C MET A 139 4.76 2.92 21.81
N SER A 140 5.46 1.77 21.78
CA SER A 140 6.11 1.14 22.95
C SER A 140 7.17 0.11 22.53
N THR A 141 7.96 -0.38 23.47
CA THR A 141 8.92 -1.49 23.25
C THR A 141 8.20 -2.77 22.80
N LYS A 142 7.08 -3.12 23.44
CA LYS A 142 6.22 -4.24 23.02
C LYS A 142 5.75 -4.10 21.57
N ALA A 143 5.35 -2.89 21.15
CA ALA A 143 4.97 -2.62 19.76
C ALA A 143 6.14 -2.79 18.77
N ALA A 144 7.38 -2.58 19.23
CA ALA A 144 8.57 -2.88 18.44
C ALA A 144 8.86 -4.38 18.35
N GLU A 145 8.72 -5.12 19.45
CA GLU A 145 8.86 -6.59 19.47
C GLU A 145 7.82 -7.26 18.56
N GLU A 146 6.56 -6.81 18.61
CA GLU A 146 5.49 -7.28 17.73
C GLU A 146 5.76 -6.92 16.25
N ALA A 147 6.25 -5.71 15.98
CA ALA A 147 6.65 -5.32 14.63
C ALA A 147 7.83 -6.16 14.10
N LEU A 148 8.81 -6.49 14.94
CA LEU A 148 9.94 -7.34 14.55
C LEU A 148 9.48 -8.78 14.28
N SER A 149 8.58 -9.37 15.08
CA SER A 149 8.03 -10.71 14.84
C SER A 149 7.36 -10.79 13.46
N LYS A 150 6.40 -9.88 13.22
CA LYS A 150 5.71 -9.75 11.93
C LYS A 150 6.68 -9.54 10.76
N LEU A 151 7.75 -8.76 10.95
CA LEU A 151 8.77 -8.56 9.91
C LEU A 151 9.63 -9.80 9.66
N SER A 152 9.94 -10.63 10.67
CA SER A 152 10.58 -11.93 10.45
C SER A 152 9.66 -12.91 9.71
N GLU A 153 8.39 -13.01 10.10
CA GLU A 153 7.38 -13.83 9.43
C GLU A 153 7.25 -13.46 7.94
N LEU A 154 7.25 -12.17 7.61
CA LEU A 154 7.25 -11.67 6.23
C LEU A 154 8.58 -11.87 5.49
N ALA A 155 9.72 -11.87 6.19
CA ALA A 155 11.02 -12.14 5.59
C ALA A 155 11.23 -13.62 5.24
N GLU A 156 10.56 -14.54 5.95
CA GLU A 156 10.63 -15.99 5.69
C GLU A 156 9.77 -16.45 4.51
N ARG A 157 8.69 -15.74 4.17
CA ARG A 157 7.88 -16.05 2.97
C ARG A 157 8.77 -16.19 1.74
N ARG A 158 8.49 -17.22 0.94
CA ARG A 158 9.26 -17.54 -0.28
C ARG A 158 8.58 -17.10 -1.56
N TYR A 159 7.25 -17.17 -1.63
CA TYR A 159 6.53 -17.05 -2.89
C TYR A 159 5.64 -15.79 -2.98
N ALA A 160 5.64 -15.15 -4.15
CA ALA A 160 4.74 -14.06 -4.50
C ALA A 160 3.67 -14.55 -5.49
N ALA A 161 2.41 -14.18 -5.24
CA ALA A 161 1.28 -14.41 -6.13
C ALA A 161 0.89 -13.07 -6.77
N VAL A 162 1.26 -12.89 -8.03
CA VAL A 162 1.16 -11.61 -8.74
C VAL A 162 -0.02 -11.63 -9.71
N PHE A 163 -0.92 -10.66 -9.55
CA PHE A 163 -2.03 -10.40 -10.46
C PHE A 163 -1.58 -9.53 -11.64
N HIS A 164 -1.20 -10.14 -12.76
CA HIS A 164 -0.89 -9.42 -14.00
C HIS A 164 -2.19 -9.07 -14.74
N VAL A 165 -2.73 -7.87 -14.51
CA VAL A 165 -3.99 -7.41 -15.13
C VAL A 165 -3.71 -6.98 -16.56
N THR A 166 -4.26 -7.70 -17.54
CA THR A 166 -4.07 -7.43 -18.98
C THR A 166 -5.21 -6.63 -19.59
N HIS A 167 -6.40 -6.69 -19.00
CA HIS A 167 -7.58 -5.95 -19.43
C HIS A 167 -8.41 -5.47 -18.24
N LEU A 168 -8.88 -4.23 -18.31
CA LEU A 168 -9.80 -3.63 -17.35
C LEU A 168 -10.79 -2.72 -18.08
N ALA A 169 -12.08 -2.97 -17.90
CA ALA A 169 -13.13 -2.00 -18.22
C ALA A 169 -13.93 -1.70 -16.95
N ALA A 170 -13.79 -0.48 -16.43
CA ALA A 170 -14.57 -0.03 -15.28
C ALA A 170 -16.07 0.05 -15.61
N PRO A 171 -16.97 -0.23 -14.65
CA PRO A 171 -18.42 -0.01 -14.79
C PRO A 171 -18.74 1.45 -15.14
N LYS A 172 -19.74 1.68 -16.00
CA LYS A 172 -20.13 3.03 -16.48
C LYS A 172 -21.64 3.17 -16.54
N LEU A 173 -22.16 4.28 -16.01
CA LEU A 173 -23.57 4.67 -16.18
C LEU A 173 -23.75 5.24 -17.60
N PHE A 174 -24.60 4.61 -18.40
CA PHE A 174 -24.93 5.03 -19.77
C PHE A 174 -26.45 5.16 -19.95
N HIS A 175 -26.89 5.61 -21.12
CA HIS A 175 -28.29 5.71 -21.49
C HIS A 175 -28.50 5.02 -22.84
N ASP A 176 -29.27 3.92 -22.82
CA ASP A 176 -29.80 3.29 -24.03
C ASP A 176 -30.98 4.16 -24.55
N PRO A 177 -30.95 4.67 -25.79
CA PRO A 177 -32.05 5.44 -26.37
C PRO A 177 -33.39 4.71 -26.40
N LYS A 178 -33.40 3.38 -26.28
CA LYS A 178 -34.63 2.55 -26.20
C LYS A 178 -35.22 2.47 -24.79
N LYS A 179 -34.55 2.99 -23.77
CA LYS A 179 -34.94 2.82 -22.35
C LYS A 179 -35.16 4.17 -21.65
N ARG A 180 -36.22 4.24 -20.84
CA ARG A 180 -36.60 5.46 -20.10
C ARG A 180 -35.58 5.88 -19.03
N PHE A 181 -34.75 4.97 -18.54
CA PHE A 181 -33.82 5.17 -17.43
C PHE A 181 -32.38 4.85 -17.86
N PRO A 182 -31.37 5.48 -17.24
CA PRO A 182 -29.97 5.09 -17.43
C PRO A 182 -29.68 3.73 -16.77
N GLU A 183 -28.65 3.06 -17.26
CA GLU A 183 -28.23 1.73 -16.79
C GLU A 183 -26.71 1.65 -16.59
N TRP A 184 -26.28 0.72 -15.74
CA TRP A 184 -24.86 0.45 -15.48
C TRP A 184 -24.36 -0.66 -16.40
N SER A 185 -23.40 -0.33 -17.27
CA SER A 185 -22.65 -1.36 -18.00
C SER A 185 -21.82 -2.15 -16.99
N PRO A 186 -21.89 -3.49 -16.96
CA PRO A 186 -21.04 -4.28 -16.09
C PRO A 186 -19.57 -4.09 -16.46
N GLY A 187 -18.73 -3.89 -15.45
CA GLY A 187 -17.29 -3.89 -15.61
C GLY A 187 -16.77 -5.30 -15.82
N TRP A 188 -15.58 -5.43 -16.39
CA TRP A 188 -14.88 -6.70 -16.51
C TRP A 188 -13.38 -6.52 -16.32
N MET A 189 -12.73 -7.57 -15.83
CA MET A 189 -11.29 -7.62 -15.60
C MET A 189 -10.76 -8.97 -16.06
N MET A 190 -9.65 -8.97 -16.80
CA MET A 190 -8.94 -10.18 -17.19
C MET A 190 -7.45 -10.02 -16.90
N GLY A 191 -6.82 -11.08 -16.42
CA GLY A 191 -5.40 -11.12 -16.14
C GLY A 191 -4.90 -12.54 -15.92
N TRP A 192 -3.72 -12.63 -15.35
CA TRP A 192 -3.11 -13.89 -14.92
C TRP A 192 -2.76 -13.78 -13.45
N LEU A 193 -3.03 -14.83 -12.69
CA LEU A 193 -2.33 -15.06 -11.44
C LEU A 193 -1.07 -15.85 -11.79
N ALA A 194 0.10 -15.31 -11.45
CA ALA A 194 1.39 -15.99 -11.58
C ALA A 194 2.02 -16.16 -10.19
N ILE A 195 2.67 -17.31 -9.95
CA ILE A 195 3.46 -17.54 -8.74
C ILE A 195 4.93 -17.40 -9.09
N HIS A 196 5.66 -16.56 -8.36
CA HIS A 196 7.09 -16.29 -8.51
C HIS A 196 7.84 -16.66 -7.22
N ASP A 197 9.11 -17.04 -7.33
CA ASP A 197 10.02 -17.11 -6.18
C ASP A 197 10.53 -15.70 -5.85
N LEU A 198 10.67 -15.34 -4.58
CA LEU A 198 11.00 -13.97 -4.15
C LEU A 198 12.49 -13.65 -4.43
N GLY A 199 12.72 -13.09 -5.61
CA GLY A 199 14.03 -12.74 -6.16
C GLY A 199 14.15 -13.06 -7.66
N GLU A 200 13.25 -13.89 -8.20
CA GLU A 200 13.20 -14.28 -9.62
C GLU A 200 12.15 -13.46 -10.38
N THR A 201 12.46 -13.09 -11.62
CA THR A 201 11.51 -12.39 -12.52
C THR A 201 10.50 -13.35 -13.15
N ASP A 202 10.92 -14.59 -13.41
CA ASP A 202 10.15 -15.59 -14.13
C ASP A 202 9.09 -16.24 -13.23
N ALA A 203 7.86 -16.32 -13.75
CA ALA A 203 6.81 -17.10 -13.11
C ALA A 203 7.18 -18.59 -13.09
N LEU A 204 6.97 -19.26 -11.95
CA LEU A 204 7.03 -20.72 -11.80
C LEU A 204 5.80 -21.39 -12.43
N CYS A 205 4.62 -20.82 -12.20
CA CYS A 205 3.34 -21.32 -12.63
C CYS A 205 2.31 -20.18 -12.72
N GLN A 206 1.29 -20.33 -13.57
CA GLN A 206 0.34 -19.26 -13.86
C GLN A 206 -1.01 -19.78 -14.38
N LEU A 207 -2.09 -19.08 -14.06
CA LEU A 207 -3.45 -19.39 -14.54
C LEU A 207 -4.18 -18.11 -14.96
N ARG A 208 -4.91 -18.17 -16.07
CA ARG A 208 -5.76 -17.06 -16.55
C ARG A 208 -6.98 -16.88 -15.67
N ILE A 209 -7.28 -15.62 -15.32
CA ILE A 209 -8.43 -15.21 -14.53
C ILE A 209 -9.27 -14.21 -15.33
N GLU A 210 -10.58 -14.39 -15.32
CA GLU A 210 -11.55 -13.50 -15.97
C GLU A 210 -12.76 -13.34 -15.04
N VAL A 211 -13.15 -12.09 -14.76
CA VAL A 211 -14.34 -11.78 -13.94
C VAL A 211 -15.13 -10.60 -14.52
N ARG A 212 -16.41 -10.55 -14.14
CA ARG A 212 -17.37 -9.51 -14.52
C ARG A 212 -18.11 -9.02 -13.27
N SER A 213 -18.41 -7.73 -13.18
CA SER A 213 -19.22 -7.19 -12.09
C SER A 213 -20.69 -7.56 -12.29
N ASP A 214 -21.43 -7.71 -11.21
CA ASP A 214 -22.88 -7.54 -11.27
C ASP A 214 -23.21 -6.04 -11.23
N THR A 215 -24.36 -5.65 -11.78
CA THR A 215 -24.86 -4.27 -11.79
C THR A 215 -26.38 -4.16 -11.67
N ARG A 216 -27.09 -5.28 -11.47
CA ARG A 216 -28.57 -5.33 -11.50
C ARG A 216 -29.22 -4.33 -10.54
N ASP A 217 -28.72 -4.31 -9.31
CA ASP A 217 -29.27 -3.59 -8.16
C ASP A 217 -28.54 -2.25 -7.88
N ALA A 218 -27.69 -1.80 -8.80
CA ALA A 218 -26.87 -0.60 -8.64
C ALA A 218 -27.71 0.70 -8.76
N PRO A 219 -27.62 1.67 -7.82
CA PRO A 219 -28.32 2.95 -7.87
C PRO A 219 -28.08 3.73 -9.17
N ARG A 220 -29.14 4.25 -9.79
CA ARG A 220 -29.13 4.75 -11.18
C ARG A 220 -29.14 6.29 -11.27
N GLU A 221 -29.19 6.95 -10.13
CA GLU A 221 -29.23 8.40 -9.99
C GLU A 221 -27.89 9.00 -10.40
N ARG A 222 -27.89 9.98 -11.31
CA ARG A 222 -26.66 10.64 -11.77
C ARG A 222 -25.84 11.26 -10.62
N ARG A 223 -26.49 11.68 -9.52
CA ARG A 223 -25.85 12.21 -8.30
C ARG A 223 -25.03 11.17 -7.52
N LEU A 224 -25.33 9.88 -7.69
CA LEU A 224 -24.64 8.75 -7.04
C LEU A 224 -23.63 8.06 -7.96
N ARG A 225 -23.35 8.63 -9.14
CA ARG A 225 -22.51 7.99 -10.17
C ARG A 225 -21.13 7.62 -9.63
N GLU A 226 -20.42 8.55 -8.99
CA GLU A 226 -19.01 8.34 -8.59
C GLU A 226 -18.86 7.46 -7.35
N THR A 227 -19.84 7.45 -6.46
CA THR A 227 -19.88 6.55 -5.30
C THR A 227 -20.25 5.13 -5.74
N THR A 228 -21.29 4.98 -6.56
CA THR A 228 -21.69 3.69 -7.14
C THR A 228 -20.61 3.10 -8.04
N GLN A 229 -19.94 3.91 -8.87
CA GLN A 229 -18.85 3.43 -9.71
C GLN A 229 -17.67 2.89 -8.88
N ARG A 230 -17.32 3.54 -7.76
CA ARG A 230 -16.28 3.05 -6.83
C ARG A 230 -16.71 1.77 -6.11
N ALA A 231 -17.95 1.69 -5.63
CA ALA A 231 -18.48 0.48 -4.99
C ALA A 231 -18.49 -0.72 -5.97
N LEU A 232 -18.94 -0.51 -7.21
CA LEU A 232 -18.91 -1.54 -8.26
C LEU A 232 -17.48 -1.92 -8.68
N LEU A 233 -16.51 -1.00 -8.60
CA LEU A 233 -15.10 -1.27 -8.88
C LEU A 233 -14.45 -2.11 -7.78
N ARG A 234 -14.72 -1.84 -6.50
CA ARG A 234 -14.28 -2.69 -5.37
C ARG A 234 -14.95 -4.06 -5.40
N ALA A 235 -16.23 -4.14 -5.74
CA ALA A 235 -16.92 -5.42 -5.95
C ALA A 235 -16.32 -6.23 -7.13
N LEU A 236 -15.80 -5.57 -8.17
CA LEU A 236 -15.04 -6.21 -9.25
C LEU A 236 -13.66 -6.71 -8.76
N ALA A 237 -12.97 -5.91 -7.92
CA ALA A 237 -11.69 -6.29 -7.32
C ALA A 237 -11.82 -7.51 -6.39
N ALA A 238 -12.76 -7.48 -5.45
CA ALA A 238 -13.04 -8.61 -4.57
C ALA A 238 -13.34 -9.89 -5.37
N ARG A 239 -14.19 -9.81 -6.41
CA ARG A 239 -14.45 -10.93 -7.32
C ARG A 239 -13.19 -11.47 -8.00
N PHE A 240 -12.25 -10.61 -8.37
CA PHE A 240 -10.97 -10.98 -9.00
C PHE A 240 -10.03 -11.63 -7.99
N HIS A 241 -9.91 -11.06 -6.79
CA HIS A 241 -9.18 -11.66 -5.65
C HIS A 241 -9.68 -13.07 -5.34
N ASP A 242 -11.00 -13.24 -5.16
CA ASP A 242 -11.60 -14.54 -4.85
C ASP A 242 -11.45 -15.54 -6.01
N ALA A 243 -11.33 -15.05 -7.25
CA ALA A 243 -10.98 -15.87 -8.40
C ALA A 243 -9.47 -16.22 -8.45
N GLY A 244 -8.61 -15.40 -7.86
CA GLY A 244 -7.21 -15.67 -7.56
C GLY A 244 -7.04 -16.81 -6.56
N GLU A 245 -7.73 -16.76 -5.43
CA GLU A 245 -7.76 -17.85 -4.45
C GLU A 245 -8.18 -19.19 -5.09
N ARG A 246 -9.27 -19.17 -5.88
CA ARG A 246 -9.74 -20.35 -6.65
C ARG A 246 -8.83 -20.75 -7.83
N ALA A 247 -7.89 -19.90 -8.23
CA ALA A 247 -6.86 -20.21 -9.22
C ALA A 247 -5.62 -20.82 -8.54
N GLN A 248 -5.19 -20.26 -7.42
CA GLN A 248 -4.09 -20.77 -6.61
C GLN A 248 -4.34 -22.21 -6.14
N ALA A 249 -5.57 -22.51 -5.68
CA ALA A 249 -5.98 -23.87 -5.31
C ALA A 249 -5.95 -24.89 -6.48
N LYS A 250 -5.81 -24.43 -7.74
CA LYS A 250 -5.58 -25.27 -8.93
C LYS A 250 -4.14 -25.26 -9.40
N LEU A 251 -3.35 -24.27 -8.99
CA LEU A 251 -1.95 -24.12 -9.38
C LEU A 251 -1.06 -25.09 -8.62
N GLY A 252 -1.23 -25.24 -7.30
CA GLY A 252 -0.48 -26.20 -6.50
C GLY A 252 -1.04 -26.38 -5.09
N ALA A 253 -0.81 -27.56 -4.52
CA ALA A 253 -1.20 -27.86 -3.14
C ALA A 253 -0.23 -27.22 -2.13
N GLY A 254 -0.68 -27.06 -0.88
CA GLY A 254 0.13 -26.65 0.28
C GLY A 254 0.50 -25.16 0.36
N LEU A 255 0.58 -24.44 -0.76
CA LEU A 255 0.68 -22.98 -0.74
C LEU A 255 -0.56 -22.35 -0.08
N THR A 256 -0.33 -21.38 0.81
CA THR A 256 -1.38 -20.73 1.59
C THR A 256 -1.66 -19.32 1.08
N TRP A 257 -2.91 -19.05 0.69
CA TRP A 257 -3.37 -17.71 0.38
C TRP A 257 -3.44 -16.87 1.68
N PRO A 258 -2.78 -15.71 1.77
CA PRO A 258 -2.84 -14.89 2.98
C PRO A 258 -4.27 -14.40 3.20
N HIS A 259 -4.72 -14.39 4.46
CA HIS A 259 -6.09 -14.00 4.78
C HIS A 259 -6.37 -12.56 4.32
N ALA A 260 -7.36 -12.42 3.43
CA ALA A 260 -7.95 -11.13 3.10
C ALA A 260 -8.49 -10.47 4.38
N ARG A 261 -8.47 -9.14 4.42
CA ARG A 261 -8.93 -8.33 5.56
C ARG A 261 -10.26 -8.84 6.11
N SER A 262 -10.31 -9.10 7.41
CA SER A 262 -11.53 -9.43 8.18
C SER A 262 -12.64 -8.40 7.98
N ASP A 263 -12.25 -7.16 7.68
CA ASP A 263 -13.09 -5.98 7.65
C ASP A 263 -13.81 -5.81 6.30
N ARG A 264 -14.02 -6.91 5.56
CA ARG A 264 -15.01 -7.00 4.47
C ARG A 264 -16.42 -6.96 5.05
N GLU A 265 -16.79 -5.81 5.62
CA GLU A 265 -18.20 -5.49 5.89
C GLU A 265 -18.96 -5.64 4.56
N PRO A 266 -19.97 -6.54 4.48
CA PRO A 266 -20.67 -6.75 3.23
C PRO A 266 -21.35 -5.44 2.84
N LEU A 267 -21.24 -5.06 1.57
CA LEU A 267 -21.79 -3.81 1.05
C LEU A 267 -23.32 -3.92 1.00
N ALA A 268 -23.94 -3.77 2.18
CA ALA A 268 -25.36 -3.91 2.40
C ALA A 268 -26.11 -2.93 1.49
N ALA A 269 -27.13 -3.43 0.80
CA ALA A 269 -27.97 -2.59 -0.03
C ALA A 269 -28.67 -1.55 0.85
N ALA A 270 -28.24 -0.30 0.73
CA ALA A 270 -28.93 0.81 1.36
C ALA A 270 -30.36 0.91 0.76
N PRO A 271 -31.40 1.09 1.60
CA PRO A 271 -32.79 1.08 1.17
C PRO A 271 -33.21 2.33 0.37
#